data_AF-A0A436ENA3-F1
#
_entry.id   AF-A0A436ENA3-F1
#
_cell.length_a   1.000
_cell.length_b   1.000
_cell.length_c   1.000
_cell.angle_alpha   90.00
_cell.angle_beta   90.00
_cell.angle_gamma   90.00
#
_symmetry.space_group_name_H-M   'P 1'
#
loop_
_entity.id
_entity.type
_entity.pdbx_description
1 polymer ?
#
loop_
_entity_poly.entity_id
_entity_poly.type
_entity_poly.pdbx_seq_one_letter_code
_entity_poly.pdbx_strand_id
1 'polypeptide(L)'
;VVRQGELQSWLLTLKTKAGVPVEGAAIAISGGMPLHSHGLPTSPQATDYLGDGRYRIEGVKFTMSGWWQLHFAISATAGSDTVLFNVVL
;
A
#
# COMPACT_ATOMS: atom_id res chain seq x y z
N VAL A 1 11.44 -8.32 -4.13
CA VAL A 1 12.42 -8.08 -3.04
C VAL A 1 12.40 -6.59 -2.74
N VAL A 2 12.22 -6.19 -1.48
CA VAL A 2 12.24 -4.78 -1.07
C VAL A 2 13.69 -4.33 -0.87
N ARG A 3 14.06 -3.14 -1.35
CA ARG A 3 15.42 -2.58 -1.23
C ARG A 3 15.37 -1.18 -0.64
N GLN A 4 16.23 -0.92 0.34
CA GLN A 4 16.39 0.42 0.93
C GLN A 4 16.95 1.39 -0.12
N GLY A 5 16.46 2.63 -0.13
CA GLY A 5 16.93 3.71 -1.00
C GLY A 5 16.32 3.73 -2.39
N GLU A 6 15.66 2.65 -2.82
CA GLU A 6 15.06 2.50 -4.15
C GLU A 6 13.55 2.79 -4.14
N LEU A 7 13.05 3.37 -5.23
CA LEU A 7 11.61 3.46 -5.49
C LEU A 7 11.09 2.07 -5.87
N GLN A 8 10.00 1.67 -5.25
CA GLN A 8 9.38 0.37 -5.44
C GLN A 8 8.06 0.51 -6.21
N SER A 9 7.77 -0.50 -7.04
CA SER A 9 6.48 -0.71 -7.67
C SER A 9 5.91 -2.03 -7.18
N TRP A 10 4.70 -1.99 -6.60
CA TRP A 10 4.06 -3.12 -5.94
C TRP A 10 2.72 -3.45 -6.59
N LEU A 11 2.31 -4.71 -6.42
CA LEU A 11 1.00 -5.19 -6.83
C LEU A 11 0.14 -5.40 -5.59
N LEU A 12 -0.94 -4.64 -5.45
CA LEU A 12 -1.97 -4.87 -4.45
C LEU A 12 -3.10 -5.68 -5.06
N THR A 13 -3.47 -6.81 -4.44
CA THR A 13 -4.65 -7.59 -4.84
C THR A 13 -5.75 -7.40 -3.80
N LEU A 14 -6.91 -6.89 -4.24
CA LEU A 14 -8.05 -6.59 -3.40
C LEU A 14 -9.23 -7.50 -3.75
N LYS A 15 -9.77 -8.18 -2.73
CA LYS A 15 -10.89 -9.10 -2.84
C LYS A 15 -11.85 -8.90 -1.68
N THR A 16 -13.13 -9.14 -1.92
CA THR A 16 -14.13 -9.26 -0.85
C THR A 16 -13.86 -10.52 -0.03
N LYS A 17 -14.53 -10.65 1.14
CA LYS A 17 -14.48 -11.87 1.96
C LYS A 17 -14.89 -13.14 1.19
N ALA A 18 -15.74 -13.02 0.18
CA ALA A 18 -16.16 -14.12 -0.68
C ALA A 18 -15.14 -14.46 -1.79
N GLY A 19 -14.01 -13.76 -1.85
CA GLY A 19 -12.95 -13.95 -2.85
C GLY A 19 -13.20 -13.23 -4.18
N VAL A 20 -14.31 -12.48 -4.30
CA VAL A 20 -14.63 -11.71 -5.51
C VAL A 20 -13.68 -10.52 -5.62
N PRO A 21 -13.05 -10.27 -6.78
CA PRO A 21 -12.25 -9.08 -7.02
C PRO A 21 -13.01 -7.78 -6.74
N VAL A 22 -12.36 -6.81 -6.13
CA VAL A 22 -12.93 -5.47 -5.93
C VAL A 22 -12.40 -4.54 -7.00
N GLU A 23 -13.31 -3.93 -7.74
CA GLU A 23 -12.99 -2.99 -8.82
C GLU A 23 -13.32 -1.55 -8.41
N GLY A 24 -12.72 -0.57 -9.13
CA GLY A 24 -13.03 0.85 -8.92
C GLY A 24 -12.71 1.39 -7.52
N ALA A 25 -11.89 0.71 -6.72
CA ALA A 25 -11.51 1.16 -5.40
C ALA A 25 -10.63 2.42 -5.46
N ALA A 26 -10.98 3.41 -4.62
CA ALA A 26 -10.07 4.48 -4.23
C ALA A 26 -9.16 3.97 -3.11
N ILE A 27 -7.85 4.12 -3.28
CA ILE A 27 -6.83 3.57 -2.37
C ILE A 27 -5.87 4.69 -1.99
N ALA A 28 -5.88 5.08 -0.71
CA ALA A 28 -4.92 6.01 -0.15
C ALA A 28 -3.86 5.25 0.64
N ILE A 29 -2.58 5.56 0.38
CA ILE A 29 -1.44 4.92 1.03
C ILE A 29 -0.75 5.94 1.93
N SER A 30 -0.53 5.56 3.18
CA SER A 30 0.29 6.30 4.13
C SER A 30 1.18 5.33 4.92
N GLY A 31 2.06 5.86 5.76
CA GLY A 31 2.93 5.01 6.56
C GLY A 31 4.10 5.77 7.13
N GLY A 32 5.02 5.01 7.74
CA GLY A 32 6.20 5.56 8.38
C GLY A 32 6.86 4.55 9.31
N MET A 33 7.79 5.05 10.12
CA MET A 33 8.45 4.32 11.20
C MET A 33 7.86 4.79 12.55
N PRO A 34 6.97 4.01 13.18
CA PRO A 34 6.28 4.45 14.41
C PRO A 34 7.25 4.78 15.55
N LEU A 35 8.33 4.00 15.69
CA LEU A 35 9.35 4.20 16.72
C LEU A 35 10.22 5.44 16.52
N HIS A 36 10.16 6.06 15.34
CA HIS A 36 10.98 7.20 14.97
C HIS A 36 10.14 8.44 14.63
N SER A 37 8.82 8.39 14.77
CA SER A 37 7.90 9.50 14.48
C SER A 37 8.11 10.16 13.11
N HIS A 38 8.50 9.37 12.10
CA HIS A 38 8.72 9.84 10.73
C HIS A 38 7.81 9.11 9.75
N GLY A 39 7.19 9.85 8.85
CA GLY A 39 6.34 9.32 7.78
C GLY A 39 7.14 8.74 6.61
N LEU A 40 6.43 8.33 5.56
CA LEU A 40 7.08 7.97 4.30
C LEU A 40 7.82 9.18 3.69
N PRO A 41 9.00 8.96 3.09
CA PRO A 41 9.77 10.02 2.41
C PRO A 41 9.17 10.44 1.06
N THR A 42 8.10 9.77 0.63
CA THR A 42 7.39 9.95 -0.63
C THR A 42 5.88 9.84 -0.37
N SER A 43 5.06 10.13 -1.40
CA SER A 43 3.61 9.91 -1.37
C SER A 43 3.24 8.81 -2.36
N PRO A 44 3.23 7.52 -1.94
CA PRO A 44 2.87 6.43 -2.84
C PRO A 44 1.42 6.54 -3.29
N GLN A 45 1.14 6.09 -4.51
CA GLN A 45 -0.18 6.19 -5.14
C GLN A 45 -0.57 4.88 -5.80
N ALA A 46 -1.87 4.58 -5.83
CA ALA A 46 -2.41 3.60 -6.75
C ALA A 46 -2.51 4.24 -8.14
N THR A 47 -1.61 3.87 -9.05
CA THR A 47 -1.46 4.56 -10.35
C THR A 47 -2.21 3.87 -11.48
N ASP A 48 -2.58 2.60 -11.32
CA ASP A 48 -3.21 1.82 -12.37
C ASP A 48 -4.11 0.70 -11.82
N TYR A 49 -5.19 0.39 -12.54
CA TYR A 49 -6.04 -0.78 -12.29
C TYR A 49 -5.75 -1.84 -13.36
N LEU A 50 -5.21 -2.98 -12.93
CA LEU A 50 -4.67 -4.02 -13.81
C LEU A 50 -5.66 -5.16 -14.07
N GLY A 51 -6.93 -5.01 -13.65
CA GLY A 51 -7.95 -6.06 -13.73
C GLY A 51 -7.86 -7.09 -12.58
N ASP A 52 -8.93 -7.84 -12.38
CA ASP A 52 -9.04 -8.88 -11.35
C ASP A 52 -8.75 -8.38 -9.92
N GLY A 53 -9.15 -7.14 -9.62
CA GLY A 53 -8.92 -6.54 -8.30
C GLY A 53 -7.46 -6.20 -8.03
N ARG A 54 -6.62 -6.13 -9.08
CA ARG A 54 -5.20 -5.82 -8.96
C ARG A 54 -4.94 -4.35 -9.25
N TYR A 55 -4.15 -3.72 -8.38
CA TYR A 55 -3.78 -2.31 -8.47
C TYR A 55 -2.25 -2.18 -8.46
N ARG A 56 -1.71 -1.34 -9.35
CA ARG A 56 -0.29 -0.96 -9.29
C ARG A 56 -0.14 0.14 -8.25
N ILE A 57 0.71 -0.09 -7.26
CA ILE A 57 1.11 0.91 -6.27
C ILE A 57 2.52 1.35 -6.59
N GLU A 58 2.73 2.65 -6.81
CA GLU A 58 4.03 3.21 -7.15
C GLU A 58 4.48 4.24 -6.14
N GLY A 59 5.79 4.42 -6.03
CA GLY A 59 6.37 5.48 -5.22
C GLY A 59 6.67 5.08 -3.78
N VAL A 60 6.51 3.81 -3.40
CA VAL A 60 6.94 3.33 -2.07
C VAL A 60 8.47 3.40 -2.00
N LYS A 61 8.99 4.03 -0.94
CA LYS A 61 10.43 4.13 -0.70
C LYS A 61 10.72 4.04 0.79
N PHE A 62 11.73 3.25 1.12
CA PHE A 62 12.27 3.12 2.48
C PHE A 62 13.66 3.75 2.52
N THR A 63 13.89 4.64 3.49
CA THR A 63 15.17 5.36 3.61
C THR A 63 16.10 4.77 4.66
N MET A 64 15.58 3.92 5.55
CA MET A 64 16.30 3.32 6.68
C MET A 64 15.88 1.87 6.88
N SER A 65 16.79 1.05 7.39
CA SER A 65 16.49 -0.31 7.87
C SER A 65 15.57 -0.28 9.10
N GLY A 66 14.94 -1.41 9.41
CA GLY A 66 14.09 -1.57 10.58
C GLY A 66 12.61 -1.67 10.26
N TRP A 67 11.78 -1.36 11.26
CA TRP A 67 10.35 -1.60 11.21
C TRP A 67 9.57 -0.41 10.65
N TRP A 68 8.84 -0.68 9.57
CA TRP A 68 7.94 0.24 8.89
C TRP A 68 6.50 -0.26 8.96
N GLN A 69 5.56 0.67 9.03
CA GLN A 69 4.14 0.43 8.89
C GLN A 69 3.64 1.12 7.62
N LEU A 70 2.86 0.38 6.82
CA LEU A 70 2.12 0.92 5.67
C LEU A 70 0.63 0.73 5.89
N HIS A 71 -0.11 1.81 5.73
CA HIS A 71 -1.55 1.88 5.92
C HIS A 71 -2.20 2.08 4.55
N PHE A 72 -3.22 1.28 4.27
CA PHE A 72 -4.04 1.39 3.09
C PHE A 72 -5.46 1.68 3.54
N ALA A 73 -5.97 2.86 3.20
CA ALA A 73 -7.38 3.18 3.33
C ALA A 73 -8.06 2.94 1.98
N ILE A 74 -9.10 2.13 1.99
CA ILE A 74 -9.75 1.60 0.79
C ILE A 74 -11.22 2.01 0.84
N SER A 75 -11.74 2.54 -0.27
CA SER A 75 -13.15 2.83 -0.45
C SER A 75 -13.62 2.34 -1.81
N ALA A 76 -14.66 1.51 -1.83
CA ALA A 76 -15.25 0.97 -3.04
C ALA A 76 -16.77 0.81 -2.87
N THR A 77 -17.48 0.41 -3.93
CA THR A 77 -18.93 0.12 -3.85
C THR A 77 -19.26 -0.97 -2.82
N ALA A 78 -18.33 -1.92 -2.60
CA ALA A 78 -18.49 -2.96 -1.59
C ALA A 78 -18.36 -2.46 -0.13
N GLY A 79 -17.87 -1.23 0.07
CA GLY A 79 -17.65 -0.62 1.39
C GLY A 79 -16.28 0.02 1.53
N SER A 80 -15.98 0.46 2.76
CA SER A 80 -14.67 1.00 3.15
C SER A 80 -13.98 0.09 4.14
N ASP A 81 -12.65 0.01 4.04
CA ASP A 81 -11.81 -0.78 4.95
C ASP A 81 -10.43 -0.14 5.09
N THR A 82 -9.71 -0.52 6.15
CA THR A 82 -8.32 -0.11 6.37
C THR A 82 -7.46 -1.30 6.74
N VAL A 83 -6.28 -1.41 6.14
CA VAL A 83 -5.32 -2.48 6.48
C VAL A 83 -3.93 -1.89 6.75
N LEU A 84 -3.25 -2.50 7.72
CA LEU A 84 -1.88 -2.18 8.09
C LEU A 84 -0.96 -3.35 7.75
N PHE A 85 0.13 -3.07 7.05
CA PHE A 85 1.22 -4.02 6.82
C PHE A 85 2.47 -3.59 7.57
N ASN A 86 3.09 -4.54 8.27
CA ASN A 86 4.42 -4.38 8.84
C ASN A 86 5.46 -4.85 7.82
N VAL A 87 6.45 -4.01 7.55
CA VAL A 87 7.59 -4.33 6.69
C VAL A 87 8.86 -4.19 7.51
N VAL A 88 9.70 -5.22 7.51
CA VAL A 88 11.01 -5.20 8.18
C VAL A 88 12.08 -5.22 7.08
N LEU A 89 12.90 -4.18 7.05
CA LEU A 89 14.05 -4.05 6.15
C LEU A 89 15.36 -4.36 6.87
#